data_AF-A0A1E8YZU1-F1
#
_entry.id   AF-A0A1E8YZU1-F1
#
_cell.length_a   1.000
_cell.length_b   1.000
_cell.length_c   1.000
_cell.angle_alpha   90.00
_cell.angle_beta   90.00
_cell.angle_gamma   90.00
#
_symmetry.space_group_name_H-M   'P 1'
#
loop_
_entity.id
_entity.type
_entity.pdbx_description
1 polymer ?
#
loop_
_entity_poly.entity_id
_entity_poly.type
_entity_poly.pdbx_seq_one_letter_code
_entity_poly.pdbx_strand_id
1 'polypeptide(L)'
;MKLYYMRQEILEDLKNNIAHNIENYSNESNQWIMNQYENPFLEYKKTVDDFELLVDPKDVGSSDMENVRILHSNLKFLTKSEAADERLWTGLTHSVFWNFMKERWSSRPSKEEKQIGNRYFLTGGSSNRRALLMNTISRYWWIGELIYDEDNIKNPYYLIEVFRGDFTTNVHTLLSSNFTSNTNILKGVLRPMLEYKEVNGSLSREEFQAIIRYANLIGGSYLLDYLSTEEIEEKICLYIDNTISQNLEDKETRVNQAEDKQEQVRKKGIFGKLKESLLGGA
;
A
#
# COMPACT_ATOMS: atom_id res chain seq x y z
N MET A 1 -2.81 -9.47 24.71
CA MET A 1 -3.57 -8.21 24.85
C MET A 1 -5.06 -8.43 24.64
N LYS A 2 -5.91 -7.57 25.21
CA LYS A 2 -7.35 -7.55 24.95
C LYS A 2 -7.65 -6.68 23.74
N LEU A 3 -8.52 -7.14 22.84
CA LEU A 3 -9.00 -6.37 21.69
C LEU A 3 -10.39 -5.81 21.99
N TYR A 4 -10.79 -4.77 21.27
CA TYR A 4 -12.05 -4.09 21.53
C TYR A 4 -12.78 -3.72 20.24
N TYR A 5 -14.10 -3.87 20.27
CA TYR A 5 -15.02 -3.18 19.38
C TYR A 5 -15.39 -1.82 19.98
N MET A 6 -15.67 -0.83 19.13
CA MET A 6 -16.43 0.36 19.51
C MET A 6 -17.91 0.01 19.57
N ARG A 7 -18.64 0.50 20.59
CA ARG A 7 -20.11 0.38 20.60
C ARG A 7 -20.72 1.13 19.41
N GLN A 8 -21.83 0.61 18.88
CA GLN A 8 -22.42 1.13 17.63
C GLN A 8 -22.85 2.58 17.76
N GLU A 9 -23.52 2.92 18.86
CA GLU A 9 -24.03 4.25 19.15
C GLU A 9 -22.90 5.29 19.31
N ILE A 10 -21.78 4.89 19.90
CA ILE A 10 -20.61 5.77 20.08
C ILE A 10 -19.82 5.89 18.79
N LEU A 11 -19.72 4.81 18.02
CA LEU A 11 -19.15 4.84 16.68
C LEU A 11 -19.90 5.84 15.79
N GLU A 12 -21.23 5.76 15.75
CA GLU A 12 -22.06 6.66 14.95
C GLU A 12 -21.91 8.12 15.41
N ASP A 13 -21.92 8.37 16.71
CA ASP A 13 -21.76 9.72 17.25
C ASP A 13 -20.38 10.31 16.95
N LEU A 14 -19.30 9.58 17.25
CA LEU A 14 -17.93 10.02 16.96
C LEU A 14 -17.72 10.29 15.47
N LYS A 15 -18.26 9.40 14.61
CA LYS A 15 -18.11 9.48 13.15
C LYS A 15 -18.90 10.65 12.55
N ASN A 16 -20.10 10.93 13.06
CA ASN A 16 -20.92 12.05 12.60
C ASN A 16 -20.45 13.40 13.16
N ASN A 17 -19.66 13.38 14.24
CA ASN A 17 -19.14 14.57 14.90
C ASN A 17 -17.60 14.67 14.85
N ILE A 18 -16.96 14.15 13.80
CA ILE A 18 -15.49 14.22 13.63
C ILE A 18 -15.02 15.68 13.69
N ALA A 19 -15.72 16.60 13.01
CA ALA A 19 -15.38 18.02 12.99
C ALA A 19 -15.33 18.63 14.41
N HIS A 20 -16.23 18.22 15.31
CA HIS A 20 -16.27 18.68 16.69
C HIS A 20 -15.10 18.12 17.52
N ASN A 21 -14.70 16.87 17.25
CA ASN A 21 -13.69 16.15 18.03
C ASN A 21 -12.27 16.26 17.43
N ILE A 22 -12.07 17.07 16.38
CA ILE A 22 -10.87 16.99 15.54
C ILE A 22 -9.57 17.28 16.30
N GLU A 23 -9.60 18.22 17.23
CA GLU A 23 -8.44 18.58 18.06
C GLU A 23 -8.04 17.43 19.00
N ASN A 24 -9.01 16.60 19.43
CA ASN A 24 -8.74 15.49 20.34
C ASN A 24 -7.87 14.39 19.72
N TYR A 25 -7.83 14.27 18.39
CA TYR A 25 -6.95 13.33 17.68
C TYR A 25 -5.47 13.71 17.72
N SER A 26 -5.14 14.88 18.27
CA SER A 26 -3.77 15.29 18.57
C SER A 26 -3.38 15.08 20.05
N ASN A 27 -4.32 14.64 20.90
CA ASN A 27 -4.06 14.45 22.33
C ASN A 27 -3.13 13.26 22.59
N GLU A 28 -2.28 13.36 23.61
CA GLU A 28 -1.36 12.28 23.97
C GLU A 28 -2.05 10.97 24.35
N SER A 29 -3.26 11.05 24.87
CA SER A 29 -4.03 9.89 25.33
C SER A 29 -5.42 9.89 24.72
N ASN A 30 -5.97 8.70 24.49
CA ASN A 30 -7.37 8.47 24.14
C ASN A 30 -8.34 8.65 25.32
N GLN A 31 -7.86 9.09 26.50
CA GLN A 31 -8.68 9.31 27.68
C GLN A 31 -9.86 10.24 27.44
N TRP A 32 -9.76 11.16 26.46
CA TRP A 32 -10.88 12.03 26.08
C TRP A 32 -12.13 11.22 25.65
N ILE A 33 -11.96 10.05 25.05
CA ILE A 33 -13.06 9.16 24.66
C ILE A 33 -13.76 8.61 25.91
N MET A 34 -12.97 8.17 26.89
CA MET A 34 -13.48 7.64 28.16
C MET A 34 -14.13 8.72 29.03
N ASN A 35 -13.72 9.98 28.85
CA ASN A 35 -14.32 11.12 29.56
C ASN A 35 -15.65 11.55 28.91
N GLN A 36 -15.78 11.37 27.60
CA GLN A 36 -16.97 11.76 26.84
C GLN A 36 -18.06 10.70 26.81
N TYR A 37 -17.67 9.42 26.84
CA TYR A 37 -18.61 8.30 26.75
C TYR A 37 -18.42 7.31 27.89
N GLU A 38 -19.54 6.83 28.44
CA GLU A 38 -19.53 5.74 29.41
C GLU A 38 -19.30 4.40 28.70
N ASN A 39 -18.27 3.66 29.09
CA ASN A 39 -17.93 2.33 28.57
C ASN A 39 -17.91 2.23 27.01
N PRO A 40 -17.09 3.02 26.30
CA PRO A 40 -17.14 3.11 24.83
C PRO A 40 -16.77 1.82 24.09
N PHE A 41 -16.06 0.94 24.79
CA PHE A 41 -15.50 -0.28 24.23
C PHE A 41 -16.26 -1.53 24.69
N LEU A 42 -16.39 -2.47 23.76
CA LEU A 42 -16.83 -3.84 24.00
C LEU A 42 -15.64 -4.76 23.81
N GLU A 43 -15.26 -5.51 24.85
CA GLU A 43 -14.15 -6.46 24.76
C GLU A 43 -14.45 -7.57 23.73
N TYR A 44 -13.48 -7.83 22.86
CA TYR A 44 -13.54 -8.93 21.91
C TYR A 44 -13.43 -10.26 22.67
N LYS A 45 -14.20 -11.28 22.24
CA LYS A 45 -14.34 -12.54 22.99
C LYS A 45 -13.04 -13.32 23.19
N LYS A 46 -12.05 -13.13 22.30
CA LYS A 46 -10.74 -13.79 22.36
C LYS A 46 -9.67 -12.80 22.82
N THR A 47 -8.80 -13.27 23.70
CA THR A 47 -7.51 -12.63 23.98
C THR A 47 -6.48 -13.15 22.98
N VAL A 48 -5.57 -12.28 22.55
CA VAL A 48 -4.44 -12.62 21.67
C VAL A 48 -3.14 -12.38 22.43
N ASP A 49 -2.01 -12.88 21.95
CA ASP A 49 -0.71 -12.54 22.53
C ASP A 49 -0.43 -11.02 22.42
N ASP A 50 0.42 -10.49 23.29
CA ASP A 50 0.82 -9.08 23.18
C ASP A 50 1.69 -8.87 21.94
N PHE A 51 1.34 -7.88 21.13
CA PHE A 51 2.14 -7.46 19.98
C PHE A 51 2.03 -5.96 19.77
N GLU A 52 3.03 -5.39 19.10
CA GLU A 52 3.11 -3.97 18.79
C GLU A 52 3.28 -3.77 17.29
N LEU A 53 2.71 -2.68 16.79
CA LEU A 53 2.93 -2.23 15.42
C LEU A 53 4.11 -1.26 15.40
N LEU A 54 4.90 -1.35 14.35
CA LEU A 54 6.16 -0.62 14.20
C LEU A 54 5.93 0.72 13.50
N VAL A 55 6.66 1.74 13.90
CA VAL A 55 6.77 2.99 13.14
C VAL A 55 8.24 3.30 12.95
N ASP A 56 8.68 3.38 11.68
CA ASP A 56 9.95 4.00 11.33
C ASP A 56 9.66 5.35 10.67
N PRO A 57 9.91 6.48 11.34
CA PRO A 57 9.68 7.81 10.76
C PRO A 57 10.52 8.07 9.50
N LYS A 58 11.63 7.36 9.29
CA LYS A 58 12.50 7.49 8.12
C LYS A 58 12.03 6.62 6.96
N ASP A 59 11.41 5.48 7.26
CA ASP A 59 10.86 4.55 6.27
C ASP A 59 9.50 3.99 6.70
N VAL A 60 8.50 4.87 6.56
CA VAL A 60 7.10 4.56 6.84
C VAL A 60 6.57 3.43 5.95
N GLY A 61 7.09 3.28 4.73
CA GLY A 61 6.66 2.24 3.80
C GLY A 61 7.08 0.85 4.28
N SER A 62 8.34 0.69 4.67
CA SER A 62 8.86 -0.58 5.18
C SER A 62 8.21 -0.98 6.51
N SER A 63 7.99 -0.03 7.42
CA SER A 63 7.26 -0.31 8.67
C SER A 63 5.78 -0.66 8.42
N ASP A 64 5.10 0.01 7.48
CA ASP A 64 3.74 -0.39 7.07
C ASP A 64 3.69 -1.81 6.48
N MET A 65 4.69 -2.20 5.67
CA MET A 65 4.78 -3.55 5.12
C MET A 65 4.96 -4.61 6.22
N GLU A 66 5.79 -4.33 7.23
CA GLU A 66 5.95 -5.24 8.36
C GLU A 66 4.69 -5.31 9.23
N ASN A 67 4.00 -4.19 9.41
CA ASN A 67 2.73 -4.14 10.12
C ASN A 67 1.63 -4.98 9.46
N VAL A 68 1.66 -5.16 8.13
CA VAL A 68 0.79 -6.13 7.44
C VAL A 68 1.03 -7.54 7.98
N ARG A 69 2.30 -7.96 8.09
CA ARG A 69 2.67 -9.29 8.58
C ARG A 69 2.29 -9.45 10.05
N ILE A 70 2.66 -8.48 10.89
CA ILE A 70 2.38 -8.50 12.34
C ILE A 70 0.87 -8.55 12.59
N LEU A 71 0.10 -7.62 12.02
CA LEU A 71 -1.33 -7.53 12.31
C LEU A 71 -2.08 -8.75 11.75
N HIS A 72 -1.84 -9.13 10.50
CA HIS A 72 -2.56 -10.25 9.91
C HIS A 72 -2.23 -11.57 10.62
N SER A 73 -0.96 -11.84 10.96
CA SER A 73 -0.60 -13.10 11.64
C SER A 73 -1.23 -13.20 13.03
N ASN A 74 -1.21 -12.13 13.82
CA ASN A 74 -1.82 -12.11 15.16
C ASN A 74 -3.35 -12.14 15.13
N LEU A 75 -3.97 -11.63 14.06
CA LEU A 75 -5.43 -11.55 13.92
C LEU A 75 -5.98 -12.46 12.79
N LYS A 76 -5.23 -13.49 12.37
CA LYS A 76 -5.62 -14.39 11.27
C LYS A 76 -6.90 -15.19 11.58
N PHE A 77 -7.24 -15.33 12.86
CA PHE A 77 -8.44 -16.03 13.29
C PHE A 77 -9.74 -15.28 12.99
N LEU A 78 -9.67 -14.00 12.61
CA LEU A 78 -10.84 -13.20 12.25
C LEU A 78 -11.45 -13.73 10.95
N THR A 79 -12.77 -13.88 10.94
CA THR A 79 -13.48 -14.12 9.68
C THR A 79 -13.54 -12.84 8.85
N LYS A 80 -13.67 -12.96 7.52
CA LYS A 80 -13.88 -11.81 6.63
C LYS A 80 -15.10 -10.97 7.03
N SER A 81 -16.12 -11.59 7.61
CA SER A 81 -17.31 -10.90 8.13
C SER A 81 -16.99 -10.06 9.36
N GLU A 82 -16.21 -10.58 10.31
CA GLU A 82 -15.76 -9.79 11.47
C GLU A 82 -14.81 -8.67 11.05
N ALA A 83 -13.90 -8.95 10.13
CA ALA A 83 -12.98 -7.98 9.56
C ALA A 83 -13.66 -6.94 8.65
N ALA A 84 -14.91 -7.13 8.27
CA ALA A 84 -15.71 -6.13 7.55
C ALA A 84 -16.48 -5.20 8.51
N ASP A 85 -16.55 -5.53 9.80
CA ASP A 85 -17.26 -4.73 10.80
C ASP A 85 -16.45 -3.49 11.20
N GLU A 86 -16.99 -2.31 10.90
CA GLU A 86 -16.37 -1.02 11.23
C GLU A 86 -16.06 -0.88 12.73
N ARG A 87 -16.92 -1.44 13.59
CA ARG A 87 -16.75 -1.35 15.04
C ARG A 87 -15.42 -1.94 15.50
N LEU A 88 -14.93 -2.98 14.82
CA LEU A 88 -13.66 -3.60 15.16
C LEU A 88 -12.53 -2.60 14.94
N TRP A 89 -12.44 -2.05 13.73
CA TRP A 89 -11.33 -1.18 13.34
C TRP A 89 -11.36 0.15 14.08
N THR A 90 -12.54 0.74 14.25
CA THR A 90 -12.70 1.95 15.07
C THR A 90 -12.39 1.66 16.54
N GLY A 91 -12.80 0.50 17.08
CA GLY A 91 -12.41 0.09 18.43
C GLY A 91 -10.90 0.02 18.59
N LEU A 92 -10.21 -0.66 17.67
CA LEU A 92 -8.75 -0.82 17.72
C LEU A 92 -7.98 0.49 17.54
N THR A 93 -8.38 1.36 16.60
CA THR A 93 -7.71 2.66 16.36
C THR A 93 -7.88 3.64 17.52
N HIS A 94 -8.96 3.52 18.28
CA HIS A 94 -9.29 4.39 19.42
C HIS A 94 -8.94 3.78 20.78
N SER A 95 -8.47 2.53 20.82
CA SER A 95 -8.05 1.84 22.05
C SER A 95 -6.59 1.41 21.96
N VAL A 96 -6.34 0.13 21.72
CA VAL A 96 -5.02 -0.51 21.83
C VAL A 96 -3.97 0.06 20.88
N PHE A 97 -4.35 0.55 19.71
CA PHE A 97 -3.41 1.13 18.75
C PHE A 97 -3.43 2.66 18.73
N TRP A 98 -4.02 3.33 19.72
CA TRP A 98 -4.04 4.80 19.77
C TRP A 98 -2.64 5.42 19.64
N ASN A 99 -1.68 4.93 20.43
CA ASN A 99 -0.30 5.44 20.42
C ASN A 99 0.36 5.23 19.05
N PHE A 100 0.22 4.03 18.49
CA PHE A 100 0.68 3.72 17.13
C PHE A 100 0.06 4.66 16.10
N MET A 101 -1.25 4.89 16.16
CA MET A 101 -1.97 5.77 15.22
C MET A 101 -1.42 7.20 15.26
N LYS A 102 -1.16 7.73 16.46
CA LYS A 102 -0.54 9.06 16.61
C LYS A 102 0.85 9.08 16.02
N GLU A 103 1.69 8.13 16.42
CA GLU A 103 3.09 8.09 16.00
C GLU A 103 3.21 7.96 14.47
N ARG A 104 2.43 7.04 13.89
CA ARG A 104 2.38 6.79 12.44
C ARG A 104 1.94 8.01 11.63
N TRP A 105 1.08 8.87 12.18
CA TRP A 105 0.57 10.06 11.51
C TRP A 105 1.21 11.37 11.99
N SER A 106 2.17 11.31 12.90
CA SER A 106 2.84 12.49 13.51
C SER A 106 3.56 13.38 12.49
N SER A 107 4.12 12.80 11.43
CA SER A 107 4.77 13.53 10.33
C SER A 107 3.78 14.16 9.34
N ARG A 108 2.50 13.77 9.40
CA ARG A 108 1.42 14.26 8.53
C ARG A 108 0.14 14.48 9.35
N PRO A 109 0.19 15.36 10.37
CA PRO A 109 -0.99 15.66 11.17
C PRO A 109 -2.06 16.24 10.24
N SER A 110 -3.32 15.98 10.55
CA SER A 110 -4.42 16.50 9.75
C SER A 110 -5.53 17.00 10.65
N LYS A 111 -6.02 18.20 10.30
CA LYS A 111 -7.24 18.80 10.84
C LYS A 111 -8.37 18.79 9.81
N GLU A 112 -8.32 17.85 8.87
CA GLU A 112 -9.40 17.63 7.91
C GLU A 112 -10.26 16.45 8.37
N GLU A 113 -11.56 16.69 8.50
CA GLU A 113 -12.54 15.66 8.86
C GLU A 113 -12.43 14.43 7.98
N LYS A 114 -12.28 14.62 6.66
CA LYS A 114 -12.11 13.53 5.70
C LYS A 114 -10.88 12.66 5.99
N GLN A 115 -9.77 13.26 6.41
CA GLN A 115 -8.53 12.51 6.69
C GLN A 115 -8.63 11.76 8.02
N ILE A 116 -9.21 12.38 9.05
CA ILE A 116 -9.48 11.69 10.32
C ILE A 116 -10.43 10.53 10.10
N GLY A 117 -11.52 10.76 9.37
CA GLY A 117 -12.47 9.74 8.95
C GLY A 117 -11.77 8.57 8.26
N ASN A 118 -10.96 8.86 7.23
CA ASN A 118 -10.22 7.83 6.50
C ASN A 118 -9.25 7.06 7.39
N ARG A 119 -8.58 7.70 8.36
CA ARG A 119 -7.53 7.06 9.17
C ARG A 119 -8.11 6.18 10.27
N TYR A 120 -9.14 6.68 10.97
CA TYR A 120 -9.65 6.13 12.23
C TYR A 120 -10.99 5.40 12.10
N PHE A 121 -11.77 5.67 11.04
CA PHE A 121 -13.09 5.10 10.76
C PHE A 121 -13.14 4.45 9.37
N LEU A 122 -14.29 3.91 8.98
CA LEU A 122 -14.56 3.42 7.62
C LEU A 122 -15.41 4.42 6.82
N THR A 123 -15.00 5.69 6.77
CA THR A 123 -15.69 6.73 5.96
C THR A 123 -15.13 6.87 4.54
N GLY A 124 -14.05 6.13 4.23
CA GLY A 124 -13.25 6.39 3.03
C GLY A 124 -13.84 5.85 1.72
N GLY A 125 -14.48 6.71 0.94
CA GLY A 125 -14.81 6.46 -0.46
C GLY A 125 -16.22 5.95 -0.75
N SER A 126 -16.52 5.69 -2.02
CA SER A 126 -17.88 5.38 -2.49
C SER A 126 -18.36 3.94 -2.18
N SER A 127 -17.55 3.11 -1.52
CA SER A 127 -17.87 1.71 -1.20
C SER A 127 -17.20 1.24 0.09
N ASN A 128 -17.82 0.27 0.79
CA ASN A 128 -17.29 -0.32 2.03
C ASN A 128 -15.87 -0.87 1.86
N ARG A 129 -15.58 -1.46 0.70
CA ARG A 129 -14.24 -2.00 0.39
C ARG A 129 -13.17 -0.92 0.41
N ARG A 130 -13.44 0.22 -0.24
CA ARG A 130 -12.48 1.32 -0.28
C ARG A 130 -12.22 1.86 1.13
N ALA A 131 -13.26 1.91 1.96
CA ALA A 131 -13.14 2.41 3.32
C ALA A 131 -12.23 1.53 4.19
N LEU A 132 -12.37 0.20 4.08
CA LEU A 132 -11.52 -0.78 4.76
C LEU A 132 -10.02 -0.61 4.43
N LEU A 133 -9.71 -0.06 3.26
CA LEU A 133 -8.33 0.12 2.79
C LEU A 133 -7.76 1.50 3.07
N MET A 134 -8.62 2.47 3.40
CA MET A 134 -8.20 3.79 3.85
C MET A 134 -7.88 3.78 5.34
N ASN A 135 -8.63 3.02 6.12
CA ASN A 135 -8.40 2.87 7.56
C ASN A 135 -7.04 2.26 7.84
N THR A 136 -6.30 2.90 8.74
CA THR A 136 -4.86 2.64 8.95
C THR A 136 -4.59 1.22 9.41
N ILE A 137 -5.43 0.68 10.29
CA ILE A 137 -5.26 -0.65 10.89
C ILE A 137 -5.94 -1.70 10.01
N SER A 138 -7.19 -1.45 9.62
CA SER A 138 -7.96 -2.35 8.74
C SER A 138 -7.19 -2.72 7.47
N ARG A 139 -6.54 -1.73 6.82
CA ARG A 139 -5.79 -1.98 5.58
C ARG A 139 -4.69 -3.01 5.77
N TYR A 140 -4.01 -3.05 6.93
CA TYR A 140 -2.94 -4.01 7.16
C TYR A 140 -3.49 -5.44 7.20
N TRP A 141 -4.63 -5.64 7.85
CA TRP A 141 -5.28 -6.94 7.91
C TRP A 141 -5.76 -7.37 6.52
N TRP A 142 -6.47 -6.50 5.80
CA TRP A 142 -7.01 -6.82 4.48
C TRP A 142 -5.93 -7.04 3.42
N ILE A 143 -4.82 -6.29 3.45
CA ILE A 143 -3.68 -6.58 2.57
C ILE A 143 -3.11 -7.95 2.92
N GLY A 144 -2.92 -8.24 4.21
CA GLY A 144 -2.42 -9.52 4.68
C GLY A 144 -3.28 -10.68 4.21
N GLU A 145 -4.60 -10.61 4.41
CA GLU A 145 -5.57 -11.61 3.98
C GLU A 145 -5.54 -11.83 2.45
N LEU A 146 -5.33 -10.76 1.68
CA LEU A 146 -5.30 -10.83 0.22
C LEU A 146 -4.03 -11.48 -0.34
N ILE A 147 -2.88 -11.21 0.27
CA ILE A 147 -1.57 -11.66 -0.23
C ILE A 147 -1.10 -12.96 0.41
N TYR A 148 -1.75 -13.42 1.48
CA TYR A 148 -1.32 -14.60 2.22
C TYR A 148 -1.36 -15.85 1.34
N ASP A 149 -0.22 -16.53 1.23
CA ASP A 149 -0.06 -17.74 0.45
C ASP A 149 0.13 -18.95 1.37
N GLU A 150 -0.93 -19.74 1.54
CA GLU A 150 -0.94 -20.97 2.35
C GLU A 150 0.05 -22.01 1.85
N ASP A 151 0.35 -22.01 0.55
CA ASP A 151 1.26 -22.97 -0.07
C ASP A 151 2.75 -22.62 0.17
N ASN A 152 3.06 -21.36 0.48
CA ASN A 152 4.42 -20.91 0.79
C ASN A 152 4.67 -20.86 2.30
N ILE A 153 4.85 -22.04 2.90
CA ILE A 153 5.02 -22.20 4.35
C ILE A 153 6.21 -21.39 4.91
N LYS A 154 7.29 -21.22 4.12
CA LYS A 154 8.49 -20.50 4.57
C LYS A 154 8.28 -18.99 4.63
N ASN A 155 7.53 -18.43 3.69
CA ASN A 155 7.26 -17.01 3.63
C ASN A 155 5.87 -16.75 3.01
N PRO A 156 4.78 -16.90 3.79
CA PRO A 156 3.44 -16.80 3.25
C PRO A 156 3.05 -15.36 2.87
N TYR A 157 3.85 -14.35 3.24
CA TYR A 157 3.60 -12.94 2.91
C TYR A 157 4.54 -12.38 1.83
N TYR A 158 5.27 -13.23 1.11
CA TYR A 158 6.33 -12.80 0.18
C TYR A 158 5.85 -11.77 -0.87
N LEU A 159 4.59 -11.84 -1.30
CA LEU A 159 3.99 -10.91 -2.26
C LEU A 159 3.92 -9.45 -1.79
N ILE A 160 4.10 -9.17 -0.49
CA ILE A 160 4.18 -7.80 0.02
C ILE A 160 5.37 -7.03 -0.62
N GLU A 161 6.41 -7.74 -1.06
CA GLU A 161 7.63 -7.14 -1.61
C GLU A 161 7.41 -6.40 -2.94
N VAL A 162 6.32 -6.72 -3.65
CA VAL A 162 5.86 -5.95 -4.81
C VAL A 162 5.68 -4.47 -4.46
N PHE A 163 5.25 -4.16 -3.22
CA PHE A 163 4.99 -2.80 -2.76
C PHE A 163 6.21 -2.06 -2.21
N ARG A 164 7.38 -2.71 -2.11
CA ARG A 164 8.62 -2.09 -1.63
C ARG A 164 8.94 -0.80 -2.40
N GLY A 165 9.27 0.29 -1.70
CA GLY A 165 9.61 1.59 -2.30
C GLY A 165 8.43 2.57 -2.44
N ASP A 166 7.20 2.10 -2.67
CA ASP A 166 6.00 2.96 -2.67
C ASP A 166 4.75 2.19 -2.19
N PHE A 167 4.76 1.85 -0.90
CA PHE A 167 3.71 1.01 -0.31
C PHE A 167 2.32 1.64 -0.45
N THR A 168 2.16 2.88 0.00
CA THR A 168 0.84 3.51 0.09
C THR A 168 0.20 3.70 -1.29
N THR A 169 0.95 4.18 -2.28
CA THR A 169 0.40 4.46 -3.62
C THR A 169 0.11 3.17 -4.38
N ASN A 170 1.00 2.19 -4.31
CA ASN A 170 0.83 0.93 -5.04
C ASN A 170 -0.30 0.08 -4.47
N VAL A 171 -0.42 0.00 -3.13
CA VAL A 171 -1.56 -0.64 -2.47
C VAL A 171 -2.87 0.03 -2.87
N HIS A 172 -2.94 1.36 -2.82
CA HIS A 172 -4.15 2.10 -3.22
C HIS A 172 -4.52 1.85 -4.69
N THR A 173 -3.52 1.86 -5.57
CA THR A 173 -3.69 1.62 -7.01
C THR A 173 -4.21 0.20 -7.26
N LEU A 174 -3.53 -0.81 -6.71
CA LEU A 174 -3.92 -2.21 -6.86
C LEU A 174 -5.34 -2.44 -6.37
N LEU A 175 -5.62 -2.05 -5.13
CA LEU A 175 -6.87 -2.40 -4.45
C LEU A 175 -8.07 -1.54 -4.89
N SER A 176 -7.86 -0.57 -5.78
CA SER A 176 -8.94 0.09 -6.51
C SER A 176 -9.48 -0.75 -7.67
N SER A 177 -8.82 -1.86 -8.00
CA SER A 177 -9.20 -2.77 -9.09
C SER A 177 -10.13 -3.88 -8.61
N ASN A 178 -11.15 -4.21 -9.41
CA ASN A 178 -12.16 -5.21 -9.03
C ASN A 178 -11.58 -6.62 -8.87
N PHE A 179 -10.64 -7.00 -9.74
CA PHE A 179 -10.06 -8.36 -9.77
C PHE A 179 -9.40 -8.78 -8.45
N THR A 180 -9.00 -7.82 -7.62
CA THR A 180 -8.34 -8.07 -6.34
C THR A 180 -9.24 -8.76 -5.31
N SER A 181 -10.53 -8.96 -5.59
CA SER A 181 -11.43 -9.74 -4.70
C SER A 181 -11.21 -11.25 -4.79
N ASN A 182 -10.57 -11.71 -5.87
CA ASN A 182 -10.21 -13.11 -6.06
C ASN A 182 -8.70 -13.26 -5.83
N THR A 183 -8.33 -14.00 -4.80
CA THR A 183 -6.93 -14.19 -4.39
C THR A 183 -6.11 -14.94 -5.44
N ASN A 184 -6.71 -15.83 -6.22
CA ASN A 184 -6.02 -16.56 -7.30
C ASN A 184 -5.62 -15.58 -8.41
N ILE A 185 -6.56 -14.75 -8.84
CA ILE A 185 -6.27 -13.70 -9.83
C ILE A 185 -5.23 -12.73 -9.29
N LEU A 186 -5.37 -12.31 -8.04
CA LEU A 186 -4.43 -11.40 -7.41
C LEU A 186 -3.00 -11.98 -7.38
N LYS A 187 -2.84 -13.23 -6.95
CA LYS A 187 -1.54 -13.94 -6.97
C LYS A 187 -0.98 -14.00 -8.38
N GLY A 188 -1.82 -14.34 -9.37
CA GLY A 188 -1.38 -14.43 -10.75
C GLY A 188 -0.95 -13.10 -11.37
N VAL A 189 -1.42 -11.97 -10.82
CA VAL A 189 -0.93 -10.64 -11.20
C VAL A 189 0.34 -10.27 -10.42
N LEU A 190 0.39 -10.52 -9.12
CA LEU A 190 1.48 -10.04 -8.26
C LEU A 190 2.77 -10.85 -8.41
N ARG A 191 2.70 -12.15 -8.71
CA ARG A 191 3.89 -13.02 -8.88
C ARG A 191 4.81 -12.53 -10.02
N PRO A 192 4.31 -12.32 -11.26
CA PRO A 192 5.10 -11.75 -12.34
C PRO A 192 5.68 -10.37 -12.02
N MET A 193 4.92 -9.52 -11.31
CA MET A 193 5.39 -8.20 -10.89
C MET A 193 6.57 -8.30 -9.91
N LEU A 194 6.53 -9.29 -9.01
CA LEU A 194 7.61 -9.55 -8.07
C LEU A 194 8.86 -10.06 -8.80
N GLU A 195 8.71 -11.07 -9.65
CA GLU A 195 9.82 -11.64 -10.44
C GLU A 195 10.51 -10.56 -11.28
N TYR A 196 9.73 -9.75 -12.00
CA TYR A 196 10.27 -8.63 -12.78
C TYR A 196 11.06 -7.66 -11.90
N LYS A 197 10.56 -7.35 -10.71
CA LYS A 197 11.20 -6.44 -9.77
C LYS A 197 12.48 -7.03 -9.16
N GLU A 198 12.52 -8.34 -8.94
CA GLU A 198 13.72 -9.03 -8.45
C GLU A 198 14.84 -9.03 -9.50
N VAL A 199 14.49 -9.19 -10.78
CA VAL A 199 15.45 -9.14 -11.90
C VAL A 199 15.94 -7.71 -12.16
N ASN A 200 15.03 -6.72 -12.20
CA ASN A 200 15.35 -5.34 -12.59
C ASN A 200 15.62 -4.40 -11.40
N GLY A 201 15.53 -4.90 -10.18
CA GLY A 201 15.72 -4.15 -8.92
C GLY A 201 14.54 -3.24 -8.52
N SER A 202 13.72 -2.79 -9.47
CA SER A 202 12.57 -1.94 -9.19
C SER A 202 11.45 -2.09 -10.22
N LEU A 203 10.26 -1.62 -9.85
CA LEU A 203 9.10 -1.49 -10.75
C LEU A 203 8.62 -0.05 -10.60
N SER A 204 8.71 0.74 -11.68
CA SER A 204 8.28 2.15 -11.66
C SER A 204 6.77 2.26 -11.48
N ARG A 205 6.31 3.45 -11.07
CA ARG A 205 4.88 3.71 -10.86
C ARG A 205 4.09 3.55 -12.16
N GLU A 206 4.65 4.00 -13.27
CA GLU A 206 4.02 3.93 -14.59
C GLU A 206 3.85 2.48 -15.05
N GLU A 207 4.87 1.64 -14.83
CA GLU A 207 4.86 0.21 -15.13
C GLU A 207 3.87 -0.53 -14.23
N PHE A 208 3.90 -0.28 -12.91
CA PHE A 208 2.94 -0.83 -11.96
C PHE A 208 1.51 -0.54 -12.44
N GLN A 209 1.21 0.73 -12.74
CA GLN A 209 -0.12 1.12 -13.22
C GLN A 209 -0.47 0.50 -14.58
N ALA A 210 0.51 0.32 -15.47
CA ALA A 210 0.30 -0.32 -16.77
C ALA A 210 -0.13 -1.78 -16.61
N ILE A 211 0.55 -2.53 -15.73
CA ILE A 211 0.21 -3.93 -15.41
C ILE A 211 -1.19 -4.01 -14.80
N ILE A 212 -1.51 -3.13 -13.83
CA ILE A 212 -2.85 -3.09 -13.22
C ILE A 212 -3.94 -2.77 -14.25
N ARG A 213 -3.71 -1.85 -15.19
CA ARG A 213 -4.67 -1.57 -16.28
C ARG A 213 -4.85 -2.78 -17.18
N TYR A 214 -3.77 -3.48 -17.51
CA TYR A 214 -3.82 -4.68 -18.34
C TYR A 214 -4.57 -5.82 -17.64
N ALA A 215 -4.32 -6.05 -16.35
CA ALA A 215 -5.06 -7.03 -15.55
C ALA A 215 -6.57 -6.73 -15.51
N ASN A 216 -6.96 -5.46 -15.34
CA ASN A 216 -8.37 -5.06 -15.43
C ASN A 216 -8.96 -5.26 -16.85
N LEU A 217 -8.17 -5.05 -17.90
CA LEU A 217 -8.60 -5.28 -19.28
C LEU A 217 -8.86 -6.77 -19.56
N ILE A 218 -7.98 -7.65 -19.09
CA ILE A 218 -8.21 -9.10 -19.15
C ILE A 218 -9.49 -9.45 -18.40
N GLY A 219 -9.74 -8.81 -17.25
CA GLY A 219 -11.00 -8.95 -16.49
C GLY A 219 -12.26 -8.45 -17.15
N GLY A 220 -12.16 -7.50 -18.07
CA GLY A 220 -13.29 -7.03 -18.86
C GLY A 220 -13.52 -7.81 -20.16
N SER A 221 -12.52 -8.55 -20.65
CA SER A 221 -12.55 -9.25 -21.94
C SER A 221 -12.68 -10.77 -21.82
N TYR A 222 -12.13 -11.35 -20.76
CA TYR A 222 -12.27 -12.75 -20.37
C TYR A 222 -13.08 -12.82 -19.08
N LEU A 223 -13.85 -13.90 -18.90
CA LEU A 223 -14.41 -14.19 -17.59
C LEU A 223 -13.26 -14.69 -16.72
N LEU A 224 -12.61 -13.76 -16.02
CA LEU A 224 -11.37 -13.97 -15.28
C LEU A 224 -11.44 -15.16 -14.30
N ASP A 225 -12.63 -15.45 -13.78
CA ASP A 225 -12.88 -16.59 -12.88
C ASP A 225 -12.76 -17.97 -13.56
N TYR A 226 -12.64 -18.02 -14.89
CA TYR A 226 -12.37 -19.25 -15.65
C TYR A 226 -10.89 -19.49 -15.92
N LEU A 227 -10.04 -18.49 -15.72
CA LEU A 227 -8.60 -18.64 -15.87
C LEU A 227 -8.02 -19.16 -14.55
N SER A 228 -7.13 -20.14 -14.68
CA SER A 228 -6.24 -20.55 -13.59
C SER A 228 -5.29 -19.42 -13.21
N THR A 229 -4.71 -19.51 -12.01
CA THR A 229 -3.67 -18.57 -11.55
C THR A 229 -2.53 -18.53 -12.57
N GLU A 230 -2.09 -19.69 -13.05
CA GLU A 230 -0.97 -19.87 -13.97
C GLU A 230 -1.24 -19.24 -15.35
N GLU A 231 -2.47 -19.35 -15.88
CA GLU A 231 -2.84 -18.68 -17.13
C GLU A 231 -2.84 -17.16 -17.00
N ILE A 232 -3.16 -16.64 -15.82
CA ILE A 232 -3.09 -15.20 -15.54
C ILE A 232 -1.62 -14.78 -15.44
N GLU A 233 -0.79 -15.55 -14.71
CA GLU A 233 0.66 -15.32 -14.62
C GLU A 233 1.29 -15.24 -16.01
N GLU A 234 1.03 -16.23 -16.87
CA GLU A 234 1.57 -16.28 -18.23
C GLU A 234 1.19 -15.02 -19.03
N LYS A 235 -0.08 -14.60 -18.97
CA LYS A 235 -0.54 -13.39 -19.67
C LYS A 235 0.14 -12.13 -19.16
N ILE A 236 0.31 -12.00 -17.84
CA ILE A 236 0.98 -10.84 -17.26
C ILE A 236 2.47 -10.84 -17.59
N CYS A 237 3.16 -11.99 -17.52
CA CYS A 237 4.56 -12.13 -17.95
C CYS A 237 4.75 -11.70 -19.41
N LEU A 238 3.92 -12.24 -20.32
CA LEU A 238 3.97 -11.87 -21.74
C LEU A 238 3.75 -10.37 -21.95
N TYR A 239 2.87 -9.73 -21.17
CA TYR A 239 2.67 -8.29 -21.27
C TYR A 239 3.89 -7.49 -20.79
N ILE A 240 4.50 -7.90 -19.67
CA ILE A 240 5.72 -7.29 -19.13
C ILE A 240 6.85 -7.40 -20.16
N ASP A 241 7.12 -8.59 -20.68
CA ASP A 241 8.23 -8.83 -21.62
C ASP A 241 8.05 -8.04 -22.93
N ASN A 242 6.86 -8.08 -23.51
CA ASN A 242 6.62 -7.45 -24.82
C ASN A 242 6.43 -5.93 -24.74
N THR A 243 5.90 -5.41 -23.63
CA THR A 243 5.54 -3.99 -23.55
C THR A 243 6.50 -3.21 -22.67
N ILE A 244 6.91 -3.77 -21.54
CA ILE A 244 7.68 -3.03 -20.54
C ILE A 244 9.18 -3.18 -20.82
N SER A 245 9.67 -4.42 -20.94
CA SER A 245 11.09 -4.70 -21.17
C SER A 245 11.58 -4.12 -22.50
N GLN A 246 10.81 -4.25 -23.59
CA GLN A 246 11.15 -3.61 -24.88
C GLN A 246 11.22 -2.08 -24.79
N ASN A 247 10.33 -1.45 -24.01
CA ASN A 247 10.36 -0.01 -23.80
C ASN A 247 11.57 0.44 -22.96
N LEU A 248 12.10 -0.43 -22.08
CA LEU A 248 13.34 -0.17 -21.35
C LEU A 248 14.56 -0.25 -22.27
N GLU A 249 14.69 -1.30 -23.08
CA GLU A 249 15.78 -1.45 -24.05
C GLU A 249 15.84 -0.26 -25.03
N ASP A 250 14.68 0.17 -25.52
CA ASP A 250 14.54 1.35 -26.39
C ASP A 250 14.96 2.65 -25.68
N LYS A 251 14.64 2.79 -24.39
CA LYS A 251 15.04 3.96 -23.58
C LYS A 251 16.54 3.97 -23.31
N GLU A 252 17.13 2.86 -22.89
CA GLU A 252 18.57 2.74 -22.65
C GLU A 252 19.36 3.01 -23.93
N THR A 253 18.92 2.46 -25.05
CA THR A 253 19.54 2.72 -26.36
C THR A 253 19.53 4.21 -26.72
N ARG A 254 18.41 4.92 -26.45
CA ARG A 254 18.31 6.37 -26.69
C ARG A 254 19.17 7.20 -25.75
N VAL A 255 19.29 6.81 -24.48
CA VAL A 255 20.14 7.49 -23.48
C VAL A 255 21.60 7.34 -23.86
N ASN A 256 22.06 6.12 -24.15
CA ASN A 256 23.43 5.86 -24.58
C ASN A 256 23.79 6.67 -25.84
N GLN A 257 22.90 6.71 -26.84
CA GLN A 257 23.09 7.55 -28.04
C GLN A 257 23.13 9.06 -27.74
N ALA A 258 22.41 9.53 -26.73
CA ALA A 258 22.41 10.94 -26.33
C ALA A 258 23.71 11.31 -25.59
N GLU A 259 24.19 10.44 -24.71
CA GLU A 259 25.47 10.61 -24.00
C GLU A 259 26.65 10.60 -24.96
N ASP A 260 26.67 9.67 -25.92
CA ASP A 260 27.68 9.61 -26.98
C ASP A 260 27.71 10.90 -27.81
N LYS A 261 26.53 11.44 -28.16
CA LYS A 261 26.43 12.73 -28.87
C LYS A 261 26.94 13.88 -28.02
N GLN A 262 26.63 13.93 -26.73
CA GLN A 262 27.12 14.97 -25.82
C GLN A 262 28.64 14.89 -25.66
N GLU A 263 29.22 13.69 -25.56
CA GLU A 263 30.65 13.52 -25.44
C GLU A 263 31.39 13.92 -26.73
N GLN A 264 30.84 13.60 -27.91
CA GLN A 264 31.38 14.06 -29.19
C GLN A 264 31.35 15.59 -29.32
N VAL A 265 30.28 16.24 -28.86
CA VAL A 265 30.18 17.71 -28.83
C VAL A 265 31.21 18.31 -27.86
N ARG A 266 31.40 17.69 -26.68
CA ARG A 266 32.41 18.11 -25.70
C ARG A 266 33.84 18.00 -26.26
N LYS A 267 34.16 16.89 -26.93
CA LYS A 267 35.45 16.68 -27.60
C LYS A 267 35.66 17.71 -28.72
N LYS A 268 34.67 17.95 -29.58
CA LYS A 268 34.75 18.99 -30.64
C LYS A 268 34.96 20.40 -30.07
N GLY A 269 34.29 20.75 -28.96
CA GLY A 269 34.48 22.04 -28.29
C GLY A 269 35.87 22.23 -27.70
N ILE A 270 36.47 21.17 -27.14
CA ILE A 270 37.85 21.19 -26.62
C ILE A 270 38.86 21.34 -27.77
N PHE A 271 38.69 20.58 -28.86
CA PHE A 271 39.55 20.70 -30.05
C PHE A 271 39.42 22.07 -30.74
N GLY A 272 38.22 22.67 -30.77
CA GLY A 272 38.00 24.01 -31.28
C GLY A 272 38.77 25.08 -30.50
N LYS A 273 38.69 25.03 -29.16
CA LYS A 273 39.43 25.96 -28.27
C LYS A 273 40.95 25.79 -28.36
N LEU A 274 41.44 24.56 -28.49
CA LEU A 274 42.87 24.29 -28.72
C LEU A 274 43.34 24.86 -30.07
N LYS A 275 42.54 24.73 -31.13
CA LYS A 275 42.88 25.26 -32.46
C LYS A 275 42.88 26.79 -32.50
N GLU A 276 41.95 27.45 -31.80
CA GLU A 276 41.94 28.92 -31.64
C GLU A 276 43.15 29.42 -30.84
N SER A 277 43.57 28.71 -29.78
CA SER A 277 44.76 29.06 -29.00
C SER A 277 46.09 28.93 -29.78
N LEU A 278 46.13 28.04 -30.78
CA LEU A 278 47.30 27.83 -31.64
C LEU A 278 47.38 28.81 -32.82
N LEU A 279 46.25 29.41 -33.22
CA LEU A 279 46.16 30.38 -34.32
C LEU A 279 46.19 31.85 -33.86
N GLY A 280 45.92 32.13 -32.58
CA GLY A 280 45.98 33.47 -31.98
C GLY A 280 47.35 33.89 -31.43
N GLY A 281 48.38 33.07 -31.61
CA GLY A 281 49.76 33.36 -31.23
C GLY A 281 50.64 33.65 -32.44
N ALA A 282 50.37 34.75 -33.15
CA ALA A 282 51.25 35.35 -34.16
C ALA A 282 51.22 36.87 -34.01
#